data_AF-A0A920TTR4-F1
#
_entry.id   AF-A0A920TTR4-F1
#
_cell.length_a   1.000
_cell.length_b   1.000
_cell.length_c   1.000
_cell.angle_alpha   90.00
_cell.angle_beta   90.00
_cell.angle_gamma   90.00
#
_symmetry.space_group_name_H-M   'P 1'
#
loop_
_entity.id
_entity.type
_entity.pdbx_description
1 polymer ?
#
loop_
_entity_poly.entity_id
_entity_poly.type
_entity_poly.pdbx_seq_one_letter_code
_entity_poly.pdbx_strand_id
1 'polypeptide(L)'
;MTFARGLLGVVLDDVGQGGIEQAFEQVLRGTPGREVVARDNTGQAIPGERYVFEPPKSGGDIVLTLDMDLQEIARQALQESILETRLGVVTS
;
A
#
# COMPACT_ATOMS: atom_id res chain seq x y z
N MET A 1 7.53 -12.86 5.32
CA MET A 1 6.08 -13.03 5.57
C MET A 1 5.34 -12.19 4.55
N THR A 2 4.65 -12.83 3.60
CA THR A 2 3.91 -12.14 2.52
C THR A 2 2.43 -12.50 2.69
N PHE A 3 1.75 -11.86 3.63
CA PHE A 3 0.32 -12.08 3.85
C PHE A 3 -0.49 -11.32 2.81
N ALA A 4 -1.45 -12.01 2.18
CA ALA A 4 -2.46 -11.43 1.29
C ALA A 4 -1.99 -10.47 0.19
N ARG A 5 -0.70 -10.48 -0.22
CA ARG A 5 -0.16 -9.54 -1.22
C ARG A 5 -0.92 -9.54 -2.55
N GLY A 6 -1.45 -10.68 -2.98
CA GLY A 6 -2.28 -10.77 -4.17
C GLY A 6 -3.65 -10.08 -4.03
N LEU A 7 -4.15 -9.93 -2.81
CA LEU A 7 -5.42 -9.26 -2.49
C LEU A 7 -5.21 -7.79 -2.16
N LEU A 8 -4.26 -7.49 -1.27
CA LEU A 8 -3.92 -6.11 -0.90
C LEU A 8 -3.39 -5.35 -2.11
N GLY A 9 -2.52 -5.98 -2.90
CA GLY A 9 -1.84 -5.33 -4.01
C GLY A 9 -0.55 -4.67 -3.59
N VAL A 10 -0.10 -3.69 -4.38
CA VAL A 10 1.16 -2.96 -4.17
C VAL A 10 0.98 -1.50 -4.52
N VAL A 11 1.71 -0.65 -3.81
CA VAL A 11 1.87 0.77 -4.13
C VAL A 11 3.21 0.95 -4.85
N LEU A 12 3.19 1.68 -5.97
CA LEU A 12 4.39 2.11 -6.69
C LEU A 12 4.25 3.59 -7.02
N ASP A 13 5.28 4.38 -6.72
CA ASP A 13 5.29 5.84 -6.93
C ASP A 13 4.06 6.54 -6.32
N ASP A 14 3.70 6.16 -5.09
CA ASP A 14 2.52 6.66 -4.34
C ASP A 14 1.17 6.42 -5.05
N VAL A 15 1.10 5.42 -5.92
CA VAL A 15 -0.13 4.98 -6.59
C VAL A 15 -0.37 3.49 -6.37
N GLY A 16 -1.57 3.11 -5.96
CA GLY A 16 -2.04 1.73 -5.89
C GLY A 16 -2.11 1.09 -7.29
N GLN A 17 -1.30 0.05 -7.51
CA GLN A 17 -1.15 -0.63 -8.81
C GLN A 17 -1.87 -1.99 -8.88
N GLY A 18 -2.54 -2.41 -7.80
CA GLY A 18 -3.39 -3.59 -7.84
C GLY A 18 -4.14 -3.80 -6.53
N GLY A 19 -5.01 -4.81 -6.53
CA GLY A 19 -5.73 -5.23 -5.34
C GLY A 19 -6.56 -4.11 -4.71
N ILE A 20 -6.61 -4.13 -3.38
CA ILE A 20 -7.31 -3.16 -2.55
C ILE A 20 -6.68 -1.77 -2.66
N GLU A 21 -5.35 -1.68 -2.76
CA GLU A 21 -4.64 -0.39 -2.93
C GLU A 21 -5.16 0.37 -4.16
N GLN A 22 -5.29 -0.31 -5.30
CA GLN A 22 -5.84 0.32 -6.51
C GLN A 22 -7.34 0.60 -6.39
N ALA A 23 -8.11 -0.32 -5.80
CA ALA A 23 -9.56 -0.20 -5.70
C ALA A 23 -9.99 0.98 -4.80
N PHE A 24 -9.21 1.29 -3.77
CA PHE A 24 -9.49 2.34 -2.78
C PHE A 24 -8.51 3.51 -2.84
N GLU A 25 -7.73 3.64 -3.92
CA GLU A 25 -6.76 4.72 -4.17
C GLU A 25 -7.35 6.11 -3.86
N GLN A 26 -8.60 6.37 -4.24
CA GLN A 26 -9.26 7.66 -4.02
C GLN A 26 -9.43 8.01 -2.53
N VAL A 27 -9.53 6.99 -1.67
CA VAL A 27 -9.63 7.15 -0.22
C VAL A 27 -8.22 7.19 0.40
N LEU A 28 -7.32 6.32 -0.06
CA LEU A 28 -6.01 6.07 0.57
C LEU A 28 -4.92 7.10 0.22
N ARG A 29 -4.91 7.66 -1.00
CA ARG A 29 -3.77 8.42 -1.55
C ARG A 29 -3.46 9.75 -0.83
N GLY A 30 -4.44 10.33 -0.13
CA GLY A 30 -4.27 11.66 0.46
C GLY A 30 -4.01 12.76 -0.58
N THR A 31 -3.42 13.88 -0.17
CA THR A 31 -3.09 14.99 -1.06
C THR A 31 -1.70 15.54 -0.74
N PRO A 32 -0.77 15.57 -1.70
CA PRO A 32 0.55 16.17 -1.51
C PRO A 32 0.44 17.65 -1.12
N GLY A 33 1.32 18.09 -0.22
CA GLY A 33 1.52 19.49 0.09
C GLY A 33 2.38 20.19 -0.96
N ARG A 34 2.56 21.50 -0.81
CA ARG A 34 3.42 22.31 -1.68
C ARG A 34 4.17 23.36 -0.87
N GLU A 35 5.47 23.49 -1.08
CA GLU A 35 6.28 24.56 -0.51
C GLU A 35 7.09 25.25 -1.62
N VAL A 36 7.12 26.59 -1.61
CA VAL A 36 7.94 27.40 -2.52
C VAL A 36 8.99 28.12 -1.69
N VAL A 37 10.26 27.81 -1.97
CA VAL A 37 11.44 28.32 -1.24
C VAL A 37 12.28 29.17 -2.18
N ALA A 38 12.63 30.39 -1.75
CA ALA A 38 13.58 31.22 -2.47
C ALA A 38 14.97 30.57 -2.45
N ARG A 39 15.66 30.56 -3.58
CA ARG A 39 17.06 30.12 -3.65
C ARG A 39 17.94 31.24 -4.19
N ASP A 40 19.13 31.37 -3.64
CA ASP A 40 20.16 32.28 -4.16
C ASP A 40 20.77 31.74 -5.48
N ASN A 41 21.70 32.50 -6.06
CA ASN A 41 22.39 32.12 -7.30
C ASN A 41 23.29 30.87 -7.16
N THR A 42 23.53 30.39 -5.93
CA THR A 42 24.25 29.15 -5.63
C THR A 42 23.30 27.97 -5.36
N GLY A 43 21.98 28.21 -5.37
CA GLY A 43 20.95 27.20 -5.11
C GLY A 43 20.63 26.99 -3.62
N GLN A 44 21.21 27.79 -2.72
CA GLN A 44 20.93 27.72 -1.28
C GLN A 44 19.63 28.43 -0.94
N ALA A 45 18.85 27.84 -0.03
CA ALA A 45 17.61 28.44 0.44
C ALA A 45 17.89 29.74 1.19
N ILE A 46 17.20 30.82 0.82
CA ILE A 46 17.30 32.11 1.52
C ILE A 46 16.45 32.03 2.80
N PRO A 47 17.04 32.17 4.00
CA PRO A 47 16.29 32.09 5.25
C PRO A 47 15.21 33.18 5.33
N GLY A 48 13.98 32.78 5.67
CA GLY A 48 12.85 33.71 5.87
C GLY A 48 11.97 33.94 4.63
N GLU A 49 12.40 33.55 3.44
CA GLU A 49 11.61 33.70 2.21
C GLU A 49 10.90 32.39 1.83
N ARG A 50 9.77 32.13 2.50
CA ARG A 50 8.80 31.11 2.07
C ARG A 50 7.60 31.79 1.44
N TYR A 51 7.45 31.59 0.14
CA TYR A 51 6.45 32.30 -0.66
C TYR A 51 5.09 31.61 -0.63
N VAL A 52 5.06 30.28 -0.54
CA VAL A 52 3.84 29.47 -0.48
C VAL A 52 4.12 28.25 0.40
N PHE A 53 3.22 27.95 1.34
CA PHE A 53 3.23 26.71 2.12
C PHE A 53 1.80 26.16 2.20
N GLU A 54 1.60 25.00 1.60
CA GLU A 54 0.38 24.19 1.66
C GLU A 54 0.76 22.85 2.31
N PRO A 55 0.30 22.56 3.54
CA PRO A 55 0.65 21.31 4.21
C PRO A 55 0.03 20.11 3.49
N PRO A 56 0.71 18.94 3.47
CA PRO A 56 0.11 17.72 2.95
C PRO A 56 -1.10 17.29 3.79
N LYS A 57 -2.02 16.56 3.16
CA LYS A 57 -3.16 15.95 3.82
C LYS A 57 -3.05 14.44 3.71
N SER A 58 -3.12 13.74 4.84
CA SER A 58 -3.18 12.28 4.85
C SER A 58 -4.43 11.77 4.12
N GLY A 59 -4.33 10.60 3.52
CA GLY A 59 -5.49 9.85 3.06
C GLY A 59 -6.35 9.37 4.21
N GLY A 60 -7.50 8.79 3.88
CA GLY A 60 -8.34 8.08 4.82
C GLY A 60 -7.89 6.64 5.01
N ASP A 61 -8.49 6.00 6.01
CA ASP A 61 -8.33 4.58 6.26
C ASP A 61 -9.55 3.80 5.77
N ILE A 62 -9.35 2.52 5.47
CA ILE A 62 -10.44 1.57 5.19
C ILE A 62 -10.36 0.40 6.17
N VAL A 63 -11.51 -0.14 6.52
CA VAL A 63 -11.62 -1.38 7.30
C VAL A 63 -12.18 -2.45 6.40
N LEU A 64 -11.45 -3.56 6.25
CA LEU A 64 -11.87 -4.68 5.44
C LEU A 64 -12.82 -5.58 6.24
N THR A 65 -13.73 -6.25 5.53
CA THR A 65 -14.52 -7.34 6.10
C THR A 65 -13.73 -8.64 6.18
N LEU A 66 -12.48 -8.66 5.70
CA LEU A 66 -11.62 -9.83 5.69
C LEU A 66 -11.04 -10.04 7.10
N ASP A 67 -11.26 -11.24 7.63
CA ASP A 67 -10.67 -11.67 8.88
C ASP A 67 -9.27 -12.27 8.64
N MET A 68 -8.29 -11.81 9.40
CA MET A 68 -6.88 -12.21 9.21
C MET A 68 -6.61 -13.65 9.64
N ASP A 69 -7.25 -14.11 10.71
CA ASP A 69 -7.07 -15.46 11.23
C ASP A 69 -7.69 -16.47 10.26
N LEU A 70 -8.90 -16.18 9.77
CA LEU A 70 -9.56 -17.01 8.76
C LEU A 70 -8.76 -17.05 7.45
N GLN A 71 -8.22 -15.90 7.01
CA GLN A 71 -7.39 -15.83 5.80
C GLN A 71 -6.13 -16.69 5.92
N GLU A 72 -5.53 -16.73 7.11
CA GLU A 72 -4.35 -17.55 7.37
C GLU A 72 -4.68 -19.04 7.38
N ILE A 73 -5.78 -19.44 8.03
CA ILE A 73 -6.27 -20.82 8.01
C ILE A 73 -6.53 -21.27 6.57
N ALA A 74 -7.25 -20.47 5.79
CA ALA A 74 -7.55 -20.77 4.39
C ALA A 74 -6.28 -20.90 3.54
N ARG A 75 -5.28 -20.04 3.79
CA ARG A 75 -3.99 -20.10 3.09
C ARG A 75 -3.21 -21.37 3.42
N GLN A 76 -3.17 -21.76 4.70
CA GLN A 76 -2.48 -22.97 5.15
C GLN A 76 -3.14 -24.22 4.56
N ALA A 77 -4.47 -24.34 4.65
CA ALA A 77 -5.21 -25.46 4.08
C ALA A 77 -4.98 -25.58 2.55
N LEU A 78 -5.03 -24.45 1.84
CA LEU A 78 -4.76 -24.45 0.39
C LEU A 78 -3.32 -24.92 0.07
N GLN A 79 -2.33 -24.48 0.85
CA GLN A 79 -0.94 -24.90 0.66
C GLN A 79 -0.75 -26.39 0.92
N GLU A 80 -1.39 -26.92 1.95
CA GLU A 80 -1.36 -28.35 2.28
C GLU A 80 -1.97 -29.19 1.15
N SER A 81 -3.18 -28.85 0.68
CA SER A 81 -3.82 -29.58 -0.42
C SER A 81 -3.01 -29.54 -1.73
N ILE A 82 -2.35 -28.41 -2.04
CA ILE A 82 -1.45 -28.31 -3.19
C ILE A 82 -0.24 -29.24 -3.02
N LEU A 83 0.33 -29.32 -1.81
CA LEU A 83 1.46 -30.18 -1.51
C LEU A 83 1.07 -31.66 -1.63
N GLU A 84 -0.05 -32.07 -1.05
CA GLU A 84 -0.59 -33.44 -1.12
C GLU A 84 -0.82 -33.88 -2.56
N THR A 85 -1.50 -33.03 -3.34
CA THR A 85 -1.75 -33.27 -4.78
C THR A 85 -0.44 -33.41 -5.55
N ARG A 86 0.55 -32.57 -5.25
CA ARG A 86 1.86 -32.60 -5.91
C ARG A 86 2.70 -33.81 -5.52
N LEU A 87 2.52 -34.33 -4.30
CA LEU A 87 3.18 -35.53 -3.80
C LEU A 87 2.46 -36.83 -4.22
N GLY A 88 1.31 -36.73 -4.90
CA GLY A 88 0.55 -37.89 -5.37
C GLY A 88 -0.11 -38.70 -4.24
N VAL A 89 -0.16 -38.14 -3.03
CA VAL A 89 -0.84 -38.76 -1.88
C VAL A 89 -2.30 -38.36 -1.96
N VAL A 90 -3.03 -38.94 -2.91
CA VAL A 90 -4.50 -38.94 -2.83
C VAL A 90 -4.82 -40.10 -1.88
N THR A 91 -4.94 -39.78 -0.59
CA THR A 91 -5.54 -40.71 0.37
C THR A 91 -6.96 -40.99 -0.10
N SER A 92 -7.17 -42.26 -0.49
CA SER A 92 -8.47 -42.81 -0.86
C SER A 92 -9.40 -42.90 0.34
#